data_AF-A0A2A4TYZ4-F1
#
_entry.id   AF-A0A2A4TYZ4-F1
#
_cell.length_a   1.000
_cell.length_b   1.000
_cell.length_c   1.000
_cell.angle_alpha   90.00
_cell.angle_beta   90.00
_cell.angle_gamma   90.00
#
_symmetry.space_group_name_H-M   'P 1'
#
loop_
_entity.id
_entity.type
_entity.pdbx_description
1 polymer ?
#
loop_
_entity_poly.entity_id
_entity_poly.type
_entity_poly.pdbx_seq_one_letter_code
_entity_poly.pdbx_strand_id
1 'polypeptide(L)'
;MATGPDSGALVTSQKENLHRQESADSFSEGVQSGHLPVFEAFVELGLTGRDIAEITDVTPPTVSKWRSGKARIPESRLVFLTLILAHLLDDAEAINTLESGHSLEAGPGAWFGAKDARLNSARAYFALQDVMNKDLPVVDIRNGAKEFRRWWSSDAPKRLQEKRFQLALNTGAGRELEMLKARVKRS
;
A
#
# COMPACT_ATOMS: atom_id res chain seq x y z
N MET A 1 61.56 32.22 48.21
CA MET A 1 62.31 31.68 47.05
C MET A 1 61.25 31.30 46.02
N ALA A 2 60.86 32.22 45.13
CA ALA A 2 61.49 32.55 43.84
C ALA A 2 61.29 31.41 42.82
N THR A 3 60.23 31.51 42.00
CA THR A 3 60.24 31.80 40.53
C THR A 3 60.58 30.59 39.65
N GLY A 4 59.61 30.15 38.84
CA GLY A 4 59.87 29.41 37.59
C GLY A 4 60.53 30.31 36.53
N PRO A 5 61.06 29.75 35.42
CA PRO A 5 60.27 29.76 34.17
C PRO A 5 60.60 28.63 33.13
N ASP A 6 59.87 28.70 32.01
CA ASP A 6 60.10 28.21 30.63
C ASP A 6 60.02 26.69 30.33
N SER A 7 59.12 26.15 29.49
CA SER A 7 58.48 26.53 28.20
C SER A 7 59.35 26.29 26.94
N GLY A 8 58.85 25.44 26.03
CA GLY A 8 59.41 25.14 24.68
C GLY A 8 59.29 23.66 24.30
N ALA A 9 58.16 23.15 23.78
CA ALA A 9 57.67 23.21 22.38
C ALA A 9 58.36 22.23 21.40
N LEU A 10 57.60 21.24 20.89
CA LEU A 10 57.51 20.73 19.49
C LEU A 10 56.65 19.44 19.52
N VAL A 11 55.37 19.44 19.10
CA VAL A 11 54.85 19.30 17.73
C VAL A 11 55.34 18.05 16.99
N THR A 12 54.50 17.01 16.95
CA THR A 12 54.07 16.24 15.74
C THR A 12 53.04 15.19 16.19
N SER A 13 51.74 15.37 15.95
CA SER A 13 50.98 15.11 14.71
C SER A 13 50.71 13.62 14.42
N GLN A 14 49.40 13.33 14.34
CA GLN A 14 48.75 12.36 13.46
C GLN A 14 48.50 10.90 13.89
N LYS A 15 47.19 10.62 13.99
CA LYS A 15 46.43 9.53 13.34
C LYS A 15 46.57 8.10 13.88
N GLU A 16 45.49 7.63 14.50
CA GLU A 16 44.63 6.48 14.07
C GLU A 16 43.74 6.11 15.28
N ASN A 17 42.47 6.51 15.35
CA ASN A 17 41.32 5.99 14.61
C ASN A 17 41.15 4.47 14.85
N LEU A 18 40.19 4.06 15.70
CA LEU A 18 39.05 3.22 15.33
C LEU A 18 38.33 2.62 16.55
N HIS A 19 37.00 2.77 16.53
CA HIS A 19 35.99 1.80 16.95
C HIS A 19 35.97 1.30 18.41
N ARG A 20 35.09 1.93 19.20
CA ARG A 20 34.33 1.24 20.25
C ARG A 20 32.87 1.66 20.16
N GLN A 21 32.20 1.12 19.15
CA GLN A 21 30.75 1.16 18.99
C GLN A 21 30.23 -0.07 19.75
N GLU A 22 29.92 0.11 21.04
CA GLU A 22 29.30 -0.93 21.86
C GLU A 22 27.81 -1.05 21.48
N SER A 23 27.50 -2.26 21.04
CA SER A 23 26.27 -2.83 20.53
C SER A 23 25.04 -2.59 21.42
N ALA A 24 24.01 -1.97 20.83
CA ALA A 24 22.63 -2.08 21.29
C ALA A 24 21.75 -2.49 20.10
N ASP A 25 22.06 -3.65 19.50
CA ASP A 25 21.15 -4.35 18.59
C ASP A 25 20.45 -5.47 19.37
N SER A 26 19.26 -5.15 19.85
CA SER A 26 18.27 -6.12 20.32
C SER A 26 16.89 -5.53 20.06
N PHE A 27 16.55 -5.38 18.78
CA PHE A 27 15.19 -5.10 18.35
C PHE A 27 14.89 -5.87 17.05
N SER A 28 14.26 -7.03 17.23
CA SER A 28 13.35 -7.67 16.27
C SER A 28 13.80 -7.67 14.80
N GLU A 29 14.50 -8.73 14.39
CA GLU A 29 14.52 -9.21 13.00
C GLU A 29 13.10 -9.65 12.58
N GLY A 30 12.21 -8.69 12.38
CA GLY A 30 10.89 -8.90 11.81
C GLY A 30 10.96 -8.72 10.30
N VAL A 31 11.09 -9.82 9.58
CA VAL A 31 10.76 -10.03 8.16
C VAL A 31 11.00 -8.78 7.27
N GLN A 32 12.26 -8.50 6.94
CA GLN A 32 12.59 -7.63 5.79
C GLN A 32 12.35 -8.36 4.47
N SER A 33 11.12 -8.82 4.21
CA SER A 33 10.72 -9.12 2.83
C SER A 33 10.29 -7.79 2.22
N GLY A 34 11.15 -7.20 1.38
CA GLY A 34 10.93 -5.92 0.71
C GLY A 34 9.72 -5.85 -0.23
N HIS A 35 8.78 -6.79 -0.12
CA HIS A 35 7.60 -6.95 -0.94
C HIS A 35 6.41 -7.31 -0.03
N LEU A 36 5.63 -6.30 0.38
CA LEU A 36 4.46 -6.53 1.22
C LEU A 36 3.26 -6.95 0.34
N PRO A 37 2.55 -8.05 0.67
CA PRO A 37 1.43 -8.55 -0.13
C PRO A 37 0.34 -7.50 -0.40
N VAL A 38 0.12 -6.58 0.54
CA VAL A 38 -0.84 -5.48 0.37
C VAL A 38 -0.58 -4.64 -0.89
N PHE A 39 0.69 -4.43 -1.28
CA PHE A 39 1.02 -3.63 -2.46
C PHE A 39 0.74 -4.38 -3.76
N GLU A 40 0.92 -5.69 -3.79
CA GLU A 40 0.58 -6.52 -4.93
C GLU A 40 -0.93 -6.60 -5.13
N ALA A 41 -1.68 -6.77 -4.03
CA ALA A 41 -3.14 -6.73 -4.09
C ALA A 41 -3.64 -5.39 -4.67
N PHE A 42 -3.01 -4.26 -4.30
CA PHE A 42 -3.34 -2.97 -4.90
C PHE A 42 -3.02 -2.90 -6.39
N VAL A 43 -1.91 -3.48 -6.84
CA VAL A 43 -1.58 -3.56 -8.28
C VAL A 43 -2.63 -4.38 -9.03
N GLU A 44 -3.03 -5.53 -8.50
CA GLU A 44 -4.10 -6.37 -9.08
C GLU A 44 -5.44 -5.63 -9.18
N LEU A 45 -5.72 -4.76 -8.19
CA LEU A 45 -6.90 -3.89 -8.16
C LEU A 45 -6.75 -2.60 -8.99
N GLY A 46 -5.60 -2.39 -9.64
CA GLY A 46 -5.34 -1.24 -10.51
C GLY A 46 -4.95 0.05 -9.80
N LEU A 47 -4.57 0.00 -8.52
CA LEU A 47 -4.10 1.16 -7.76
C LEU A 47 -2.62 1.43 -8.00
N THR A 48 -2.32 2.68 -8.34
CA THR A 48 -0.95 3.15 -8.55
C THR A 48 -0.28 3.55 -7.22
N GLY A 49 1.05 3.69 -7.23
CA GLY A 49 1.78 4.24 -6.08
C GLY A 49 1.34 5.68 -5.73
N ARG A 50 0.80 6.44 -6.70
CA ARG A 50 0.25 7.78 -6.46
C ARG A 50 -1.07 7.70 -5.70
N ASP A 51 -1.94 6.76 -6.04
CA ASP A 51 -3.22 6.58 -5.34
C ASP A 51 -2.97 6.19 -3.88
N ILE A 52 -2.02 5.29 -3.64
CA ILE A 52 -1.60 4.91 -2.29
C ILE A 52 -1.04 6.11 -1.53
N ALA A 53 -0.23 6.95 -2.18
CA ALA A 53 0.34 8.15 -1.57
C ALA A 53 -0.76 9.13 -1.12
N GLU A 54 -1.79 9.32 -1.96
CA GLU A 54 -2.97 10.13 -1.63
C GLU A 54 -3.79 9.53 -0.49
N ILE A 55 -4.03 8.21 -0.49
CA ILE A 55 -4.78 7.51 0.58
C ILE A 55 -4.06 7.62 1.92
N THR A 56 -2.72 7.58 1.93
CA THR A 56 -1.90 7.56 3.14
C THR A 56 -1.39 8.93 3.57
N ASP A 57 -1.70 9.99 2.81
CA ASP A 57 -1.23 11.36 3.02
C ASP A 57 0.31 11.44 3.13
N VAL A 58 0.99 10.77 2.19
CA VAL A 58 2.45 10.79 2.06
C VAL A 58 2.87 11.11 0.64
N THR A 59 4.16 11.35 0.43
CA THR A 59 4.68 11.58 -0.91
C THR A 59 4.82 10.26 -1.71
N PRO A 60 4.63 10.24 -3.04
CA PRO A 60 4.86 9.04 -3.86
C PRO A 60 6.25 8.40 -3.69
N PRO A 61 7.35 9.17 -3.52
CA PRO A 61 8.66 8.60 -3.16
C PRO A 61 8.65 7.79 -1.86
N THR A 62 7.86 8.18 -0.86
CA THR A 62 7.71 7.41 0.39
C THR A 62 7.11 6.03 0.11
N VAL A 63 6.05 5.97 -0.68
CA VAL A 63 5.42 4.70 -1.10
C VAL A 63 6.40 3.84 -1.90
N SER A 64 7.19 4.46 -2.80
CA SER A 64 8.23 3.75 -3.56
C SER A 64 9.29 3.12 -2.66
N LYS A 65 9.71 3.84 -1.60
CA LYS A 65 10.64 3.29 -0.61
C LYS A 65 10.03 2.13 0.19
N TRP A 66 8.75 2.22 0.57
CA TRP A 66 8.03 1.11 1.22
C TRP A 66 7.96 -0.13 0.31
N ARG A 67 7.58 0.06 -0.95
CA ARG A 67 7.47 -1.02 -1.95
C ARG A 67 8.78 -1.70 -2.31
N SER A 68 9.90 -1.01 -2.16
CA SER A 68 11.23 -1.54 -2.46
C SER A 68 11.96 -2.05 -1.22
N GLY A 69 11.30 -2.04 -0.05
CA GLY A 69 11.93 -2.37 1.23
C GLY A 69 13.00 -1.37 1.70
N LYS A 70 13.23 -0.27 0.98
CA LYS A 70 14.20 0.77 1.32
C LYS A 70 13.79 1.61 2.53
N ALA A 71 12.52 1.53 2.93
CA ALA A 71 12.03 2.08 4.18
C ALA A 71 11.00 1.15 4.79
N ARG A 72 11.04 0.97 6.11
CA ARG A 72 10.00 0.24 6.85
C ARG A 72 8.70 1.05 6.83
N ILE A 73 7.59 0.38 6.54
CA ILE A 73 6.26 0.96 6.72
C ILE A 73 5.88 0.92 8.21
N PRO A 74 5.27 1.97 8.77
CA PRO A 74 4.69 1.88 10.11
C PRO A 74 3.61 0.80 10.16
N GLU A 75 3.57 0.02 11.23
CA GLU A 75 2.65 -1.13 11.36
C GLU A 75 1.18 -0.70 11.36
N SER A 76 0.86 0.38 12.09
CA SER A 76 -0.45 1.03 12.01
C SER A 76 -0.85 1.43 10.58
N ARG A 77 0.11 1.86 9.76
CA ARG A 77 -0.13 2.19 8.35
C ARG A 77 -0.38 0.94 7.51
N LEU A 78 0.31 -0.15 7.82
CA LEU A 78 0.11 -1.45 7.17
C LEU A 78 -1.30 -1.99 7.45
N VAL A 79 -1.75 -1.89 8.71
CA VAL A 79 -3.13 -2.23 9.10
C VAL A 79 -4.13 -1.34 8.36
N PHE A 80 -3.91 -0.02 8.35
CA PHE A 80 -4.75 0.91 7.61
C PHE A 80 -4.91 0.52 6.14
N LEU A 81 -3.79 0.28 5.43
CA LEU A 81 -3.81 -0.17 4.04
C LEU A 81 -4.50 -1.53 3.86
N THR A 82 -4.37 -2.45 4.82
CA THR A 82 -5.06 -3.75 4.76
C THR A 82 -6.58 -3.59 4.86
N LEU A 83 -7.06 -2.66 5.69
CA LEU A 83 -8.49 -2.35 5.78
C LEU A 83 -9.04 -1.65 4.52
N ILE A 84 -8.23 -0.78 3.90
CA ILE A 84 -8.54 -0.23 2.58
C ILE A 84 -8.69 -1.35 1.56
N LEU A 85 -7.74 -2.30 1.53
CA LEU A 85 -7.77 -3.44 0.63
C LEU A 85 -9.03 -4.29 0.84
N ALA A 86 -9.40 -4.60 2.08
CA ALA A 86 -10.63 -5.34 2.38
C ALA A 86 -11.87 -4.64 1.79
N HIS A 87 -12.02 -3.34 2.04
CA HIS A 87 -13.12 -2.57 1.49
C HIS A 87 -13.14 -2.56 -0.05
N LEU A 88 -11.97 -2.43 -0.69
CA LEU A 88 -11.87 -2.42 -2.15
C LEU A 88 -12.18 -3.80 -2.77
N LEU A 89 -11.96 -4.88 -2.03
CA LEU A 89 -12.37 -6.23 -2.44
C LEU A 89 -13.89 -6.36 -2.36
N ASP A 90 -14.51 -5.92 -1.26
CA ASP A 90 -15.98 -5.92 -1.12
C ASP A 90 -16.65 -5.17 -2.27
N ASP A 91 -16.15 -3.98 -2.62
CA ASP A 91 -16.64 -3.18 -3.75
C ASP A 91 -16.46 -3.90 -5.09
N ALA A 92 -15.28 -4.51 -5.32
CA ALA A 92 -15.00 -5.22 -6.56
C ALA A 92 -15.90 -6.46 -6.73
N GLU A 93 -16.19 -7.16 -5.64
CA GLU A 93 -17.08 -8.31 -5.60
C GLU A 93 -18.54 -7.93 -5.85
N ALA A 94 -18.99 -6.83 -5.25
CA ALA A 94 -20.32 -6.29 -5.50
C ALA A 94 -20.51 -5.95 -6.99
N ILE A 95 -19.52 -5.29 -7.61
CA ILE A 95 -19.54 -4.98 -9.04
C ILE A 95 -19.54 -6.26 -9.88
N ASN A 96 -18.69 -7.24 -9.56
CA ASN A 96 -18.60 -8.48 -10.32
C ASN A 96 -19.91 -9.28 -10.28
N THR A 97 -20.59 -9.27 -9.12
CA THR A 97 -21.89 -9.93 -8.93
C THR A 97 -22.98 -9.28 -9.78
N LEU A 98 -23.01 -7.95 -9.83
CA LEU A 98 -23.96 -7.20 -10.66
C LEU A 98 -23.72 -7.46 -12.16
N GLU A 99 -22.47 -7.45 -12.62
CA GLU A 99 -22.13 -7.71 -14.02
C GLU A 99 -22.47 -9.16 -14.44
N SER A 100 -22.22 -10.14 -13.56
CA SER A 100 -22.51 -11.55 -13.83
C SER A 100 -24.01 -11.84 -13.92
N GLY A 101 -24.85 -11.14 -13.16
CA GLY A 101 -26.31 -11.29 -13.19
C GLY A 101 -26.98 -10.76 -14.47
N HIS A 102 -26.28 -9.95 -15.28
CA HIS A 102 -26.80 -9.39 -16.53
C HIS A 102 -26.33 -10.13 -17.80
N SER A 103 -25.52 -11.19 -17.66
CA SER A 103 -24.97 -11.95 -18.79
C SER A 103 -25.81 -13.21 -19.09
N LEU A 104 -27.02 -13.01 -19.64
CA LEU A 104 -27.86 -14.12 -20.16
C LEU A 104 -27.61 -14.45 -21.64
N GLU A 105 -26.77 -13.69 -22.35
CA GLU A 105 -26.36 -14.01 -23.73
C GLU A 105 -24.83 -13.95 -23.87
N ALA A 106 -24.26 -15.00 -24.46
CA ALA A 106 -22.84 -15.34 -24.37
C ALA A 106 -21.88 -14.36 -25.08
N GLY A 107 -20.85 -13.91 -24.33
CA GLY A 107 -19.58 -13.30 -24.76
C GLY A 107 -19.28 -11.97 -24.04
N PRO A 108 -18.08 -11.71 -23.44
CA PRO A 108 -16.72 -12.17 -23.76
C PRO A 108 -15.96 -12.86 -22.57
N GLY A 109 -15.78 -14.19 -22.63
CA GLY A 109 -15.23 -14.98 -21.52
C GLY A 109 -13.76 -14.73 -21.15
N ALA A 110 -12.93 -14.20 -22.05
CA ALA A 110 -11.51 -13.96 -21.75
C ALA A 110 -11.27 -12.69 -20.91
N TRP A 111 -12.07 -11.64 -21.11
CA TRP A 111 -11.94 -10.39 -20.35
C TRP A 111 -12.49 -10.54 -18.92
N PHE A 112 -13.66 -11.16 -18.77
CA PHE A 112 -14.19 -11.54 -17.45
C PHE A 112 -13.24 -12.51 -16.74
N GLY A 113 -12.70 -13.51 -17.44
CA GLY A 113 -11.70 -14.42 -16.86
C GLY A 113 -10.43 -13.73 -16.38
N ALA A 114 -9.92 -12.73 -17.11
CA ALA A 114 -8.76 -11.94 -16.67
C ALA A 114 -9.09 -11.05 -15.45
N LYS A 115 -10.28 -10.46 -15.40
CA LYS A 115 -10.76 -9.66 -14.26
C LYS A 115 -10.94 -10.53 -13.00
N ASP A 116 -11.55 -11.70 -13.15
CA ASP A 116 -11.73 -12.69 -12.09
C ASP A 116 -10.39 -13.22 -11.57
N ALA A 117 -9.44 -13.50 -12.48
CA ALA A 117 -8.10 -13.92 -12.09
C ALA A 117 -7.39 -12.87 -11.23
N ARG A 118 -7.45 -11.58 -11.62
CA ARG A 118 -6.87 -10.48 -10.82
C ARG A 118 -7.54 -10.33 -9.47
N LEU A 119 -8.87 -10.42 -9.41
CA LEU A 119 -9.61 -10.37 -8.15
C LEU A 119 -9.22 -11.53 -7.22
N ASN A 120 -9.08 -12.74 -7.76
CA ASN A 120 -8.63 -13.90 -7.00
C ASN A 120 -7.17 -13.76 -6.52
N SER A 121 -6.28 -13.22 -7.35
CA SER A 121 -4.90 -12.88 -6.92
C SER A 121 -4.92 -11.85 -5.78
N ALA A 122 -5.71 -10.80 -5.90
CA ALA A 122 -5.85 -9.78 -4.85
C ALA A 122 -6.36 -10.37 -3.52
N ARG A 123 -7.31 -11.31 -3.58
CA ARG A 123 -7.78 -12.07 -2.40
C ARG A 123 -6.68 -12.92 -1.77
N ALA A 124 -5.88 -13.62 -2.58
CA ALA A 124 -4.77 -14.42 -2.08
C ALA A 124 -3.73 -13.56 -1.36
N TYR A 125 -3.38 -12.40 -1.94
CA TYR A 125 -2.49 -11.44 -1.30
C TYR A 125 -3.09 -10.83 -0.02
N PHE A 126 -4.40 -10.55 0.01
CA PHE A 126 -5.09 -10.10 1.22
C PHE A 126 -5.00 -11.15 2.32
N ALA A 127 -5.28 -12.42 2.03
CA ALA A 127 -5.19 -13.51 3.00
C ALA A 127 -3.78 -13.65 3.58
N LEU A 128 -2.74 -13.51 2.74
CA LEU A 128 -1.35 -13.51 3.20
C LEU A 128 -1.05 -12.30 4.11
N GLN A 129 -1.51 -11.11 3.73
CA GLN A 129 -1.35 -9.91 4.54
C GLN A 129 -2.08 -10.01 5.88
N ASP A 130 -3.27 -10.60 5.91
CA ASP A 130 -4.05 -10.79 7.14
C ASP A 130 -3.32 -11.71 8.13
N VAL A 131 -2.70 -12.79 7.63
CA VAL A 131 -1.83 -13.65 8.45
C VAL A 131 -0.66 -12.85 9.03
N MET A 132 0.01 -12.02 8.23
CA MET A 132 1.10 -11.17 8.72
C MET A 132 0.64 -10.15 9.76
N ASN A 133 -0.60 -9.66 9.64
CA ASN A 133 -1.15 -8.68 10.56
C ASN A 133 -1.50 -9.28 11.94
N LYS A 134 -1.59 -10.61 12.08
CA LYS A 134 -1.90 -11.28 13.36
C LYS A 134 -0.81 -11.08 14.41
N ASP A 135 0.43 -10.90 13.98
CA ASP A 135 1.58 -10.71 14.86
C ASP A 135 1.81 -9.24 15.22
N LEU A 136 0.96 -8.33 14.75
CA LEU A 136 1.11 -6.90 15.02
C LEU A 136 0.68 -6.54 16.45
N PRO A 137 1.34 -5.56 17.08
CA PRO A 137 0.91 -5.01 18.36
C PRO A 137 -0.53 -4.50 18.29
N VAL A 138 -1.32 -4.81 19.33
CA VAL A 138 -2.73 -4.39 19.45
C VAL A 138 -2.87 -2.86 19.34
N VAL A 139 -1.88 -2.10 19.79
CA VAL A 139 -1.86 -0.64 19.67
C VAL A 139 -1.83 -0.18 18.22
N ASP A 140 -1.03 -0.81 17.37
CA ASP A 140 -0.93 -0.51 15.95
C ASP A 140 -2.18 -0.92 15.19
N ILE A 141 -2.77 -2.07 15.54
CA ILE A 141 -4.08 -2.49 15.02
C ILE A 141 -5.16 -1.43 15.31
N ARG A 142 -5.23 -0.95 16.55
CA ARG A 142 -6.18 0.10 16.95
C ARG A 142 -5.92 1.42 16.23
N ASN A 143 -4.66 1.80 16.06
CA ASN A 143 -4.30 3.04 15.38
C ASN A 143 -4.63 2.96 13.89
N GLY A 144 -4.29 1.88 13.20
CA GLY A 144 -4.67 1.64 11.81
C GLY A 144 -6.18 1.64 11.61
N ALA A 145 -6.94 1.03 12.52
CA ALA A 145 -8.41 1.08 12.49
C ALA A 145 -8.99 2.49 12.73
N LYS A 146 -8.33 3.34 13.53
CA LYS A 146 -8.71 4.75 13.69
C LYS A 146 -8.45 5.54 12.41
N GLU A 147 -7.30 5.32 11.77
CA GLU A 147 -6.98 5.92 10.46
C GLU A 147 -8.00 5.51 9.40
N PHE A 148 -8.32 4.22 9.32
CA PHE A 148 -9.34 3.71 8.41
C PHE A 148 -10.69 4.38 8.63
N ARG A 149 -11.16 4.49 9.88
CA ARG A 149 -12.43 5.17 10.18
C ARG A 149 -12.43 6.64 9.78
N ARG A 150 -11.32 7.35 9.96
CA ARG A 150 -11.19 8.75 9.51
C ARG A 150 -11.25 8.85 7.99
N TRP A 151 -10.54 7.97 7.29
CA TRP A 151 -10.60 7.87 5.83
C TRP A 151 -12.02 7.54 5.35
N TRP A 152 -12.65 6.53 5.95
CA TRP A 152 -14.01 6.06 5.63
C TRP A 152 -15.07 7.15 5.80
N SER A 153 -14.94 7.96 6.85
CA SER A 153 -15.87 9.05 7.16
C SER A 153 -15.65 10.31 6.31
N SER A 154 -14.60 10.32 5.48
CA SER A 154 -14.30 11.42 4.55
C SER A 154 -14.89 11.15 3.16
N ASP A 155 -14.69 12.07 2.22
CA ASP A 155 -15.02 11.82 0.80
C ASP A 155 -13.94 11.01 0.04
N ALA A 156 -12.87 10.58 0.72
CA ALA A 156 -11.79 9.81 0.09
C ALA A 156 -12.25 8.46 -0.54
N PRO A 157 -13.15 7.67 0.08
CA PRO A 157 -13.66 6.44 -0.53
C PRO A 157 -14.39 6.72 -1.84
N LYS A 158 -15.27 7.74 -1.86
CA LYS A 158 -16.01 8.15 -3.07
C LYS A 158 -15.06 8.58 -4.19
N ARG A 159 -14.05 9.40 -3.87
CA ARG A 159 -13.05 9.84 -4.87
C ARG A 159 -12.25 8.68 -5.43
N LEU A 160 -11.88 7.73 -4.58
CA LEU A 160 -11.15 6.53 -5.01
C LEU A 160 -12.04 5.65 -5.92
N GLN A 161 -13.30 5.45 -5.53
CA GLN A 161 -14.27 4.72 -6.32
C GLN A 161 -14.51 5.38 -7.68
N GLU A 162 -14.73 6.69 -7.73
CA GLU A 162 -14.91 7.44 -8.96
C GLU A 162 -13.69 7.36 -9.89
N LYS A 163 -12.47 7.50 -9.33
CA LYS A 163 -11.23 7.31 -10.10
C LYS A 163 -11.14 5.91 -10.70
N ARG A 164 -11.47 4.87 -9.94
CA ARG A 164 -11.45 3.48 -10.43
C ARG A 164 -12.48 3.26 -11.52
N PHE A 165 -13.69 3.81 -11.37
CA PHE A 165 -14.70 3.77 -12.43
C PHE A 165 -14.24 4.52 -13.69
N GLN A 166 -13.68 5.72 -13.57
CA GLN A 166 -13.16 6.46 -14.73
C GLN A 166 -12.01 5.71 -15.43
N LEU A 167 -11.14 5.04 -14.68
CA LEU A 167 -10.09 4.17 -15.25
C LEU A 167 -10.68 2.96 -15.99
N ALA A 168 -11.69 2.29 -15.42
CA ALA A 168 -12.43 1.23 -16.11
C ALA A 168 -13.12 1.76 -17.37
N LEU A 169 -13.65 2.99 -17.32
CA LEU A 169 -14.31 3.58 -18.47
C LEU A 169 -13.32 3.90 -19.61
N ASN A 170 -12.13 4.39 -19.25
CA ASN A 170 -11.07 4.77 -20.18
C ASN A 170 -10.29 3.59 -20.78
N THR A 171 -10.27 2.44 -20.11
CA THR A 171 -9.54 1.22 -20.55
C THR A 171 -10.32 0.34 -21.55
N GLY A 172 -11.37 0.87 -22.18
CA GLY A 172 -12.16 0.18 -23.21
C GLY A 172 -13.44 -0.48 -22.68
N ALA A 173 -13.46 -0.89 -21.40
CA ALA A 173 -14.65 -1.45 -20.75
C ALA A 173 -15.79 -0.41 -20.62
N GLY A 174 -15.47 0.88 -20.54
CA GLY A 174 -16.50 1.93 -20.52
C GLY A 174 -17.19 2.23 -21.81
N ARG A 175 -16.52 2.04 -22.95
CA ARG A 175 -17.18 2.22 -24.25
C ARG A 175 -18.28 1.19 -24.43
N GLU A 176 -18.09 -0.01 -23.91
CA GLU A 176 -19.05 -1.11 -23.98
C GLU A 176 -20.22 -0.91 -22.98
N LEU A 177 -19.94 -0.40 -21.77
CA LEU A 177 -20.96 -0.04 -20.79
C LEU A 177 -21.83 1.16 -21.25
N GLU A 178 -21.22 2.17 -21.87
CA GLU A 178 -21.94 3.27 -22.54
C GLU A 178 -22.76 2.76 -23.74
N MET A 179 -22.22 1.84 -24.54
CA MET A 179 -22.96 1.22 -25.64
C MET A 179 -24.15 0.40 -25.14
N LEU A 180 -24.01 -0.34 -24.04
CA LEU A 180 -25.11 -1.08 -23.40
C LEU A 180 -26.20 -0.14 -22.87
N LYS A 181 -25.83 0.95 -22.18
CA LYS A 181 -26.79 1.98 -21.74
C LYS A 181 -27.48 2.68 -22.92
N ALA A 182 -26.75 2.99 -23.99
CA ALA A 182 -27.30 3.62 -25.19
C ALA A 182 -28.17 2.67 -26.05
N ARG A 183 -28.06 1.35 -25.85
CA ARG A 183 -28.88 0.33 -26.52
C ARG A 183 -30.18 0.06 -25.76
N VAL A 184 -30.12 0.03 -24.43
CA VAL A 184 -31.31 -0.06 -23.56
C VAL A 184 -32.19 1.19 -23.68
N LYS A 185 -31.61 2.37 -23.87
CA LYS A 185 -32.37 3.63 -24.05
C LYS A 185 -33.04 3.78 -25.42
N ARG A 186 -32.78 2.87 -26.36
CA ARG A 186 -33.30 2.85 -27.74
C ARG A 186 -34.31 1.73 -28.00
N SER A 187 -34.60 0.89 -26.98
CA SER A 187 -35.69 -0.10 -26.98
C SER A 187 -36.83 0.42 -26.12
#